data_AF-A0A5A7WUZ0-F1
#
_entry.id   AF-A0A5A7WUZ0-F1
#
_cell.length_a   1.000
_cell.length_b   1.000
_cell.length_c   1.000
_cell.angle_alpha   90.00
_cell.angle_beta   90.00
_cell.angle_gamma   90.00
#
_symmetry.space_group_name_H-M   'P 1'
#
loop_
_entity.id
_entity.type
_entity.pdbx_description
1 polymer ?
#
loop_
_entity_poly.entity_id
_entity_poly.type
_entity_poly.pdbx_seq_one_letter_code
_entity_poly.pdbx_strand_id
1 'polypeptide(L)'
;MRTVALLALLAVNAIPAAGWFIEGWSAGTTLVVYWFENVAVCLFVAARIFANQRANPRRGHFAYQGPRSAGRGARASFLEGFLVTSLVFSAAHGLFLGVILLVLDQNGQDHLAGVVWHQVRIGCIGVLVVLAIEFAMDLPGLRRWSFWQIEQTANPSLGRIAVVHLTLVLGLFGAVLTDASALFGVFVVLKTLNALSTALPQWEPRTAPKWLSRVMNRLPNARPGEDFEDLWAKERADEAARRVGNEQPWVGTRNA
;
A
#
# COMPACT_ATOMS: atom_id res chain seq x y z
N MET A 1 -15.07 -6.94 -12.35
CA MET A 1 -14.58 -6.58 -10.99
C MET A 1 -13.17 -6.01 -11.05
N ARG A 2 -12.18 -6.71 -11.63
CA ARG A 2 -10.80 -6.20 -11.76
C ARG A 2 -10.66 -4.85 -12.49
N THR A 3 -11.47 -4.61 -13.51
CA THR A 3 -11.54 -3.33 -14.24
C THR A 3 -12.10 -2.18 -13.40
N VAL A 4 -13.09 -2.45 -12.54
CA VAL A 4 -13.69 -1.44 -11.64
C VAL A 4 -12.69 -1.04 -10.57
N ALA A 5 -11.96 -1.99 -9.98
CA ALA A 5 -10.90 -1.70 -9.02
C ALA A 5 -9.75 -0.90 -9.65
N LEU A 6 -9.38 -1.19 -10.90
CA LEU A 6 -8.40 -0.40 -11.64
C LEU A 6 -8.90 1.02 -11.94
N LEU A 7 -10.16 1.18 -12.35
CA LEU A 7 -10.77 2.49 -12.58
C LEU A 7 -10.90 3.30 -11.29
N ALA A 8 -11.28 2.67 -10.17
CA ALA A 8 -11.33 3.29 -8.86
C ALA A 8 -9.94 3.72 -8.40
N LEU A 9 -8.92 2.87 -8.56
CA LEU A 9 -7.54 3.20 -8.26
C LEU A 9 -7.05 4.39 -9.11
N LEU A 10 -7.33 4.39 -10.42
CA LEU A 10 -6.99 5.51 -11.30
C LEU A 10 -7.74 6.79 -10.91
N ALA A 11 -9.03 6.71 -10.61
CA ALA A 11 -9.85 7.85 -10.22
C ALA A 11 -9.39 8.45 -8.88
N VAL A 12 -9.09 7.62 -7.89
CA VAL A 12 -8.60 8.06 -6.58
C VAL A 12 -7.24 8.75 -6.72
N ASN A 13 -6.34 8.23 -7.56
CA ASN A 13 -5.06 8.89 -7.86
C ASN A 13 -5.23 10.18 -8.68
N ALA A 14 -6.27 10.25 -9.52
CA ALA A 14 -6.56 11.41 -10.35
C ALA A 14 -7.11 12.59 -9.55
N ILE A 15 -7.75 12.38 -8.38
CA ILE A 15 -8.33 13.47 -7.59
C ILE A 15 -7.25 14.48 -7.12
N PRO A 16 -6.17 14.07 -6.41
CA PRO A 16 -5.10 15.01 -6.05
C PRO A 16 -4.37 15.59 -7.27
N ALA A 17 -4.20 14.80 -8.33
CA ALA A 17 -3.53 15.24 -9.55
C ALA A 17 -4.33 16.32 -10.29
N ALA A 18 -5.65 16.13 -10.44
CA ALA A 18 -6.56 17.11 -11.02
C ALA A 18 -6.66 18.37 -10.15
N GLY A 19 -6.72 18.20 -8.83
CA GLY A 19 -6.67 19.32 -7.88
C GLY A 19 -5.44 20.21 -8.10
N TRP A 20 -4.25 19.61 -8.20
CA TRP A 20 -3.00 20.34 -8.44
C TRP A 20 -2.90 20.94 -9.85
N PHE A 21 -3.11 20.14 -10.91
CA PHE A 21 -2.84 20.55 -12.28
C PHE A 21 -3.97 21.36 -12.94
N ILE A 22 -5.21 21.21 -12.48
CA ILE A 22 -6.40 21.80 -13.12
C ILE A 22 -7.04 22.85 -12.21
N GLU A 23 -7.22 22.54 -10.92
CA GLU A 23 -7.89 23.44 -9.98
C GLU A 23 -6.95 24.38 -9.21
N GLY A 24 -5.64 24.30 -9.45
CA GLY A 24 -4.63 25.17 -8.83
C GLY A 24 -4.54 25.00 -7.32
N TRP A 25 -4.83 23.81 -6.80
CA TRP A 25 -4.68 23.53 -5.37
C TRP A 25 -3.25 23.79 -4.93
N SER A 26 -3.10 24.34 -3.73
CA SER A 26 -1.79 24.47 -3.10
C SER A 26 -1.17 23.10 -2.81
N ALA A 27 0.15 23.08 -2.58
CA ALA A 27 0.86 21.85 -2.27
C ALA A 27 0.36 21.29 -0.93
N GLY A 28 0.12 22.15 0.06
CA GLY A 28 -0.46 21.79 1.34
C GLY A 28 -1.84 21.14 1.23
N THR A 29 -2.76 21.72 0.46
CA THR A 29 -4.09 21.14 0.23
C THR A 29 -3.99 19.75 -0.40
N THR A 30 -3.16 19.62 -1.44
CA THR A 30 -3.02 18.37 -2.18
C THR A 30 -2.39 17.27 -1.32
N LEU A 31 -1.38 17.61 -0.51
CA LEU A 31 -0.74 16.68 0.42
C LEU A 31 -1.69 16.19 1.51
N VAL A 32 -2.53 17.08 2.07
CA VAL A 32 -3.52 16.70 3.09
C VAL A 32 -4.57 15.75 2.51
N VAL A 33 -5.10 16.04 1.31
CA VAL A 33 -6.05 15.14 0.63
C VAL A 33 -5.40 13.80 0.32
N TYR A 34 -4.14 13.79 -0.12
CA TYR A 34 -3.41 12.56 -0.38
C TYR A 34 -3.15 11.72 0.89
N TRP A 35 -2.77 12.37 1.99
CA TRP A 35 -2.60 11.67 3.26
C TRP A 35 -3.92 11.03 3.70
N PHE A 36 -5.02 11.78 3.62
CA PHE A 36 -6.35 11.27 3.92
C PHE A 36 -6.74 10.11 3.02
N GLU A 37 -6.48 10.21 1.71
CA GLU A 37 -6.70 9.15 0.74
C GLU A 37 -6.04 7.84 1.16
N ASN A 38 -4.77 7.90 1.55
CA ASN A 38 -4.04 6.71 2.01
C ASN A 38 -4.70 6.06 3.22
N VAL A 39 -5.10 6.87 4.20
CA VAL A 39 -5.80 6.40 5.41
C VAL A 39 -7.13 5.76 5.02
N ALA A 40 -7.94 6.43 4.20
CA ALA A 40 -9.23 5.94 3.75
C ALA A 40 -9.08 4.59 3.02
N VAL A 41 -8.12 4.48 2.09
CA VAL A 41 -7.86 3.21 1.39
C VAL A 41 -7.50 2.10 2.38
N CYS A 42 -6.64 2.37 3.38
CA CYS A 42 -6.30 1.39 4.41
C CYS A 42 -7.57 0.94 5.18
N LEU A 43 -8.44 1.87 5.57
CA LEU A 43 -9.68 1.54 6.27
C LEU A 43 -10.66 0.72 5.41
N PHE A 44 -10.78 1.03 4.12
CA PHE A 44 -11.61 0.24 3.21
C PHE A 44 -11.04 -1.15 2.91
N VAL A 45 -9.71 -1.30 2.91
CA VAL A 45 -9.07 -2.63 2.87
C VAL A 45 -9.36 -3.40 4.16
N ALA A 46 -9.24 -2.75 5.34
CA ALA A 46 -9.60 -3.36 6.61
C ALA A 46 -11.07 -3.81 6.65
N ALA A 47 -11.99 -2.98 6.11
CA ALA A 47 -13.39 -3.33 5.98
C ALA A 47 -13.62 -4.57 5.08
N ARG A 48 -12.88 -4.69 3.97
CA ARG A 48 -12.90 -5.88 3.11
C ARG A 48 -12.39 -7.13 3.83
N ILE A 49 -11.29 -7.00 4.59
CA ILE A 49 -10.77 -8.10 5.40
C ILE A 49 -11.83 -8.57 6.40
N PHE A 50 -12.42 -7.65 7.16
CA PHE A 50 -13.46 -7.96 8.16
C PHE A 50 -14.70 -8.60 7.54
N ALA A 51 -15.21 -8.03 6.44
CA ALA A 51 -16.39 -8.57 5.76
C ALA A 51 -16.12 -9.96 5.17
N ASN A 52 -14.92 -10.21 4.60
CA ASN A 52 -14.53 -11.53 4.13
C ASN A 52 -14.34 -12.51 5.29
N GLN A 53 -13.73 -12.10 6.40
CA GLN A 53 -13.57 -12.90 7.61
C GLN A 53 -14.92 -13.41 8.14
N ARG A 54 -15.95 -12.55 8.11
CA ARG A 54 -17.31 -12.91 8.52
C ARG A 54 -18.01 -13.84 7.53
N ALA A 55 -17.84 -13.61 6.23
CA ALA A 55 -18.54 -14.33 5.16
C ALA A 55 -17.88 -15.67 4.76
N ASN A 56 -16.56 -15.77 4.87
CA ASN A 56 -15.74 -16.92 4.49
C ASN A 56 -14.56 -17.07 5.48
N PRO A 57 -14.81 -17.58 6.71
CA PRO A 57 -13.79 -17.67 7.74
C PRO A 57 -12.71 -18.70 7.36
N ARG A 58 -11.50 -18.20 7.16
CA ARG A 58 -10.30 -18.97 6.80
C ARG A 58 -9.24 -18.83 7.88
N ARG A 59 -8.39 -19.85 8.01
CA ARG A 59 -7.31 -19.88 9.00
C ARG A 59 -6.40 -18.66 8.91
N GLY A 60 -6.14 -18.17 7.69
CA GLY A 60 -5.34 -16.97 7.46
C GLY A 60 -5.84 -15.72 8.18
N HIS A 61 -7.16 -15.58 8.42
CA HIS A 61 -7.71 -14.41 9.13
C HIS A 61 -7.38 -14.41 10.63
N PHE A 62 -7.29 -15.58 11.24
CA PHE A 62 -7.18 -15.73 12.71
C PHE A 62 -5.80 -16.20 13.17
N ALA A 63 -5.14 -17.02 12.37
CA ALA A 63 -3.82 -17.59 12.63
C ALA A 63 -2.94 -17.42 11.39
N TYR A 64 -2.74 -16.15 11.02
CA TYR A 64 -2.04 -15.75 9.81
C TYR A 64 -0.59 -16.25 9.81
N GLN A 65 -0.20 -16.90 8.72
CA GLN A 65 1.20 -17.22 8.44
C GLN A 65 1.71 -16.23 7.39
N GLY A 66 2.52 -15.26 7.81
CA GLY A 66 3.15 -14.28 6.93
C GLY A 66 4.40 -14.81 6.20
N PRO A 67 4.91 -14.08 5.18
CA PRO A 67 6.17 -14.40 4.53
C PRO A 67 7.33 -14.44 5.55
N ARG A 68 8.31 -15.33 5.36
CA ARG A 68 9.41 -15.58 6.33
C ARG A 68 10.29 -14.36 6.65
N SER A 69 10.26 -13.31 5.82
CA SER A 69 10.95 -12.04 6.05
C SER A 69 10.25 -11.14 7.06
N ALA A 70 8.94 -11.34 7.28
CA ALA A 70 8.23 -10.76 8.42
C ALA A 70 8.56 -11.62 9.63
N GLY A 71 9.36 -11.10 10.56
CA GLY A 71 9.83 -11.82 11.75
C GLY A 71 8.70 -12.53 12.50
N ARG A 72 9.07 -13.49 13.38
CA ARG A 72 8.15 -14.22 14.27
C ARG A 72 7.40 -13.26 15.20
N GLY A 73 6.39 -12.57 14.68
CA GLY A 73 5.43 -11.76 15.41
C GLY A 73 4.23 -12.59 15.78
N ALA A 74 3.63 -12.28 16.93
CA ALA A 74 2.60 -13.03 17.63
C ALA A 74 1.43 -13.53 16.77
N ARG A 75 0.68 -14.51 17.30
CA ARG A 75 -0.63 -15.02 16.80
C ARG A 75 -1.72 -13.92 16.80
N ALA A 76 -1.44 -12.76 16.22
CA ALA A 76 -2.43 -11.72 15.99
C ALA A 76 -3.27 -12.08 14.77
N SER A 77 -4.52 -11.61 14.75
CA SER A 77 -5.36 -11.75 13.57
C SER A 77 -4.76 -10.97 12.39
N PHE A 78 -5.04 -11.39 11.16
CA PHE A 78 -4.56 -10.71 9.96
C PHE A 78 -5.00 -9.24 9.93
N LEU A 79 -6.25 -8.98 10.33
CA LEU A 79 -6.84 -7.65 10.41
C LEU A 79 -6.10 -6.76 11.41
N GLU A 80 -5.80 -7.27 12.59
CA GLU A 80 -5.09 -6.53 13.64
C GLU A 80 -3.68 -6.16 13.19
N GLY A 81 -2.92 -7.13 12.66
CA GLY A 81 -1.58 -6.88 12.13
C GLY A 81 -1.59 -5.83 11.01
N PHE A 82 -2.56 -5.93 10.11
CA PHE A 82 -2.76 -4.95 9.03
C PHE A 82 -3.10 -3.55 9.55
N LEU A 83 -4.05 -3.44 10.50
CA LEU A 83 -4.48 -2.15 11.05
C LEU A 83 -3.37 -1.48 11.86
N VAL A 84 -2.69 -2.21 12.74
CA VAL A 84 -1.58 -1.67 13.54
C VAL A 84 -0.50 -1.14 12.61
N THR A 85 -0.07 -1.95 11.65
CA THR A 85 0.96 -1.56 10.69
C THR A 85 0.51 -0.32 9.91
N SER A 86 -0.68 -0.37 9.29
CA SER A 86 -1.17 0.70 8.43
C SER A 86 -1.38 2.02 9.19
N LEU A 87 -1.98 1.96 10.39
CA LEU A 87 -2.26 3.16 11.20
C LEU A 87 -0.99 3.79 11.75
N VAL A 88 -0.03 2.99 12.23
CA VAL A 88 1.27 3.51 12.70
C VAL A 88 2.01 4.21 11.56
N PHE A 89 2.07 3.59 10.38
CA PHE A 89 2.70 4.20 9.21
C PHE A 89 1.96 5.46 8.73
N SER A 90 0.62 5.43 8.70
CA SER A 90 -0.20 6.59 8.35
C SER A 90 -0.03 7.75 9.34
N ALA A 91 0.07 7.46 10.64
CA ALA A 91 0.30 8.46 11.68
C ALA A 91 1.70 9.08 11.56
N ALA A 92 2.74 8.26 11.38
CA ALA A 92 4.09 8.74 11.13
C ALA A 92 4.15 9.63 9.89
N HIS A 93 3.50 9.21 8.79
CA HIS A 93 3.40 10.02 7.57
C HIS A 93 2.69 11.36 7.83
N GLY A 94 1.59 11.35 8.58
CA GLY A 94 0.87 12.58 8.94
C GLY A 94 1.73 13.56 9.74
N LEU A 95 2.55 13.04 10.67
CA LEU A 95 3.53 13.85 11.40
C LEU A 95 4.56 14.48 10.46
N PHE A 96 5.15 13.70 9.55
CA PHE A 96 6.09 14.22 8.56
C PHE A 96 5.48 15.28 7.66
N LEU A 97 4.23 15.07 7.23
CA LEU A 97 3.49 16.08 6.48
C LEU A 97 3.36 17.38 7.28
N GLY A 98 2.97 17.29 8.56
CA GLY A 98 2.90 18.45 9.44
C GLY A 98 4.23 19.19 9.56
N VAL A 99 5.34 18.46 9.71
CA VAL A 99 6.69 19.05 9.75
C VAL A 99 7.05 19.75 8.45
N ILE A 100 6.78 19.13 7.29
CA ILE A 100 7.08 19.74 5.98
C ILE A 100 6.29 21.03 5.78
N LEU A 101 4.99 21.02 6.12
CA LEU A 101 4.16 22.22 6.01
C LEU A 101 4.64 23.34 6.94
N LEU A 102 5.02 22.99 8.17
CA LEU A 102 5.57 23.94 9.13
C LEU A 102 6.92 24.52 8.67
N VAL A 103 7.80 23.70 8.10
CA VAL A 103 9.07 24.18 7.53
C VAL A 103 8.83 25.09 6.33
N LEU A 104 7.87 24.77 5.45
CA LEU A 104 7.54 25.61 4.30
C LEU A 104 6.96 26.96 4.73
N ASP A 105 6.08 26.97 5.72
CA ASP A 105 5.50 28.18 6.33
C ASP A 105 6.60 29.06 6.96
N GLN A 106 7.51 28.46 7.74
CA GLN A 106 8.63 29.19 8.35
C GLN A 106 9.62 29.77 7.34
N ASN A 107 9.73 29.18 6.14
CA ASN A 107 10.60 29.66 5.07
C ASN A 107 9.91 30.71 4.16
N GLY A 108 8.72 31.21 4.53
CA GLY A 108 7.98 32.22 3.77
C GLY A 108 7.39 31.71 2.46
N GLN A 109 7.24 30.38 2.33
CA GLN A 109 6.62 29.72 1.18
C GLN A 109 5.11 29.50 1.41
N ASP A 110 4.43 30.50 1.98
CA ASP A 110 3.03 30.45 2.42
C ASP A 110 2.07 30.08 1.28
N HIS A 111 2.42 30.45 0.04
CA HIS A 111 1.65 30.12 -1.15
C HIS A 111 1.64 28.61 -1.47
N LEU A 112 2.68 27.87 -1.06
CA LEU A 112 2.77 26.41 -1.20
C LEU A 112 2.23 25.70 0.04
N ALA A 113 2.51 26.23 1.24
CA ALA A 113 2.11 25.65 2.52
C ALA A 113 0.61 25.84 2.83
N GLY A 114 -0.02 26.88 2.28
CA GLY A 114 -1.40 27.24 2.59
C GLY A 114 -2.36 26.07 2.38
N VAL A 115 -3.23 25.80 3.35
CA VAL A 115 -4.22 24.71 3.27
C VAL A 115 -5.61 25.31 3.11
N VAL A 116 -6.25 25.06 1.98
CA VAL A 116 -7.62 25.50 1.71
C VAL A 116 -8.58 24.39 2.14
N TRP A 117 -9.07 24.48 3.37
CA TRP A 117 -9.92 23.45 3.99
C TRP A 117 -11.20 23.12 3.21
N HIS A 118 -11.73 24.06 2.42
CA HIS A 118 -12.87 23.79 1.54
C HIS A 118 -12.52 22.79 0.44
N GLN A 119 -11.38 22.98 -0.24
CA GLN A 119 -10.88 22.07 -1.27
C GLN A 119 -10.50 20.71 -0.66
N VAL A 120 -9.90 20.70 0.54
CA VAL A 120 -9.64 19.46 1.28
C VAL A 120 -10.92 18.66 1.50
N ARG A 121 -12.00 19.31 1.95
CA ARG A 121 -13.29 18.63 2.18
C ARG A 121 -13.84 18.01 0.88
N ILE A 122 -13.81 18.76 -0.23
CA ILE A 122 -14.28 18.25 -1.53
C ILE A 122 -13.45 17.05 -1.98
N GLY A 123 -12.12 17.15 -1.92
CA GLY A 123 -11.21 16.05 -2.26
C GLY A 123 -11.45 14.81 -1.41
N CYS A 124 -11.56 14.98 -0.09
CA CYS A 124 -11.82 13.87 0.85
C CYS A 124 -13.18 13.20 0.60
N ILE A 125 -14.23 13.99 0.35
CA ILE A 125 -15.56 13.44 0.01
C ILE A 125 -15.49 12.67 -1.31
N GLY A 126 -14.83 13.22 -2.33
CA GLY A 126 -14.63 12.54 -3.61
C GLY A 126 -13.95 11.18 -3.45
N VAL A 127 -12.85 11.13 -2.69
CA VAL A 127 -12.16 9.88 -2.38
C VAL A 127 -13.07 8.89 -1.65
N LEU A 128 -13.80 9.34 -0.62
CA LEU A 128 -14.71 8.47 0.13
C LEU A 128 -15.83 7.89 -0.76
N VAL A 129 -16.42 8.70 -1.63
CA VAL A 129 -17.49 8.26 -2.54
C VAL A 129 -16.96 7.19 -3.49
N VAL A 130 -15.79 7.41 -4.10
CA VAL A 130 -15.19 6.43 -5.03
C VAL A 130 -14.87 5.12 -4.31
N LEU A 131 -14.24 5.18 -3.14
CA LEU A 131 -13.91 3.98 -2.35
C LEU A 131 -15.16 3.25 -1.85
N ALA A 132 -16.21 3.99 -1.47
CA ALA A 132 -17.48 3.41 -1.04
C ALA A 132 -18.19 2.68 -2.19
N ILE A 133 -18.21 3.26 -3.39
CA ILE A 133 -18.79 2.62 -4.58
C ILE A 133 -18.02 1.34 -4.90
N GLU A 134 -16.68 1.40 -4.94
CA GLU A 134 -15.83 0.23 -5.20
C GLU A 134 -16.10 -0.88 -4.16
N PHE A 135 -16.13 -0.53 -2.88
CA PHE A 135 -16.40 -1.47 -1.80
C PHE A 135 -17.80 -2.09 -1.89
N ALA A 136 -18.82 -1.29 -2.18
CA ALA A 136 -20.19 -1.77 -2.34
C ALA A 136 -20.32 -2.75 -3.53
N MET A 137 -19.59 -2.50 -4.61
CA MET A 137 -19.53 -3.40 -5.77
C MET A 137 -18.80 -4.71 -5.48
N ASP A 138 -17.78 -4.70 -4.61
CA ASP A 138 -17.04 -5.89 -4.21
C ASP A 138 -17.83 -6.78 -3.23
N LEU A 139 -18.72 -6.19 -2.42
CA LEU A 139 -19.41 -6.86 -1.31
C LEU A 139 -20.12 -8.17 -1.69
N PRO A 140 -20.88 -8.27 -2.82
CA PRO A 140 -21.54 -9.51 -3.23
C PRO A 140 -20.54 -10.62 -3.64
N GLY A 141 -19.39 -10.23 -4.20
CA GLY A 141 -18.34 -11.14 -4.65
C GLY A 141 -17.45 -11.62 -3.50
N LEU A 142 -17.37 -10.83 -2.43
CA LEU A 142 -16.40 -10.99 -1.35
C LEU A 142 -16.46 -12.36 -0.66
N ARG A 143 -17.66 -12.97 -0.57
CA ARG A 143 -17.83 -14.32 0.00
C ARG A 143 -17.10 -15.41 -0.80
N ARG A 144 -16.94 -15.22 -2.11
CA ARG A 144 -16.27 -16.18 -3.00
C ARG A 144 -14.77 -15.95 -3.08
N TRP A 145 -14.28 -14.84 -2.55
CA TRP A 145 -12.86 -14.53 -2.60
C TRP A 145 -12.09 -15.46 -1.67
N SER A 146 -10.96 -15.95 -2.18
CA SER A 146 -10.00 -16.72 -1.41
C SER A 146 -9.25 -15.80 -0.44
N PHE A 147 -8.69 -16.35 0.63
CA PHE A 147 -7.88 -15.56 1.56
C PHE A 147 -6.69 -14.90 0.85
N TRP A 148 -6.06 -15.59 -0.10
CA TRP A 148 -4.97 -15.04 -0.90
C TRP A 148 -5.36 -13.77 -1.67
N GLN A 149 -6.59 -13.71 -2.21
CA GLN A 149 -7.07 -12.51 -2.89
C GLN A 149 -7.23 -11.33 -1.94
N ILE A 150 -7.64 -11.58 -0.70
CA ILE A 150 -7.71 -10.57 0.38
C ILE A 150 -6.31 -10.18 0.85
N GLU A 151 -5.40 -11.14 0.95
CA GLU A 151 -4.01 -10.88 1.30
C GLU A 151 -3.35 -9.95 0.27
N GLN A 152 -3.64 -10.13 -1.02
CA GLN A 152 -3.14 -9.26 -2.08
C GLN A 152 -3.64 -7.82 -2.01
N THR A 153 -4.89 -7.59 -1.58
CA THR A 153 -5.41 -6.22 -1.43
C THR A 153 -4.77 -5.50 -0.24
N ALA A 154 -4.32 -6.25 0.77
CA ALA A 154 -3.59 -5.74 1.92
C ALA A 154 -2.07 -5.60 1.69
N ASN A 155 -1.51 -6.31 0.71
CA ASN A 155 -0.07 -6.36 0.46
C ASN A 155 0.51 -5.50 -0.68
N PRO A 156 -0.06 -4.35 -1.12
CA PRO A 156 0.68 -3.38 -1.95
C PRO A 156 1.76 -2.60 -1.15
N SER A 157 2.14 -3.12 0.02
CA SER A 157 3.02 -2.53 1.04
C SER A 157 4.40 -2.11 0.50
N LEU A 158 4.97 -2.85 -0.44
CA LEU A 158 6.26 -2.52 -1.04
C LEU A 158 6.23 -1.18 -1.80
N GLY A 159 5.14 -0.90 -2.51
CA GLY A 159 5.01 0.34 -3.27
C GLY A 159 4.84 1.58 -2.37
N ARG A 160 4.03 1.46 -1.31
CA ARG A 160 3.82 2.58 -0.37
C ARG A 160 5.04 2.84 0.51
N ILE A 161 5.71 1.80 0.99
CA ILE A 161 6.94 1.95 1.78
C ILE A 161 8.04 2.59 0.94
N ALA A 162 8.19 2.19 -0.34
CA ALA A 162 9.15 2.80 -1.25
C ALA A 162 8.83 4.27 -1.54
N VAL A 163 7.56 4.62 -1.80
CA VAL A 163 7.15 6.02 -2.00
C VAL A 163 7.39 6.84 -0.74
N VAL A 164 7.06 6.32 0.45
CA VAL A 164 7.28 7.00 1.73
C VAL A 164 8.77 7.21 2.02
N HIS A 165 9.61 6.20 1.83
CA HIS A 165 11.04 6.33 2.05
C HIS A 165 11.68 7.25 1.02
N LEU A 166 11.22 7.20 -0.22
CA LEU A 166 11.71 8.09 -1.27
C LEU A 166 11.24 9.54 -1.04
N THR A 167 10.02 9.78 -0.53
CA THR A 167 9.59 11.13 -0.13
C THR A 167 10.28 11.62 1.12
N LEU A 168 10.62 10.75 2.08
CA LEU A 168 11.41 11.13 3.25
C LEU A 168 12.84 11.51 2.83
N VAL A 169 13.46 10.70 1.97
CA VAL A 169 14.81 10.96 1.46
C VAL A 169 14.81 12.21 0.58
N LEU A 170 13.91 12.32 -0.40
CA LEU A 170 13.82 13.47 -1.31
C LEU A 170 13.30 14.74 -0.62
N GLY A 171 12.43 14.62 0.39
CA GLY A 171 11.92 15.74 1.18
C GLY A 171 13.02 16.33 2.08
N LEU A 172 13.84 15.49 2.71
CA LEU A 172 14.99 15.93 3.48
C LEU A 172 16.11 16.48 2.59
N PHE A 173 16.36 15.88 1.42
CA PHE A 173 17.32 16.40 0.44
C PHE A 173 16.85 17.72 -0.21
N GLY A 174 15.55 17.82 -0.48
CA GLY A 174 14.92 18.95 -1.16
C GLY A 174 14.83 20.20 -0.29
N ALA A 175 14.50 20.05 1.00
CA ALA A 175 14.53 21.13 1.97
C ALA A 175 15.92 21.78 2.14
N VAL A 176 16.99 21.05 1.79
CA VAL A 176 18.37 21.52 1.87
C VAL A 176 18.84 22.19 0.56
N LEU A 177 18.21 21.92 -0.59
CA LEU A 177 18.83 22.19 -1.89
C LEU A 177 18.05 23.07 -2.89
N THR A 178 16.70 23.14 -2.93
CA THR A 178 16.02 23.93 -4.00
C THR A 178 14.49 24.12 -3.87
N ASP A 179 13.96 25.01 -4.72
CA ASP A 179 12.56 25.41 -4.94
C ASP A 179 11.52 24.27 -4.86
N ALA A 180 10.51 24.44 -4.00
CA ALA A 180 9.64 23.38 -3.50
C ALA A 180 8.60 22.85 -4.52
N SER A 181 8.36 23.59 -5.60
CA SER A 181 7.40 23.23 -6.65
C SER A 181 7.84 22.02 -7.50
N ALA A 182 9.15 21.88 -7.77
CA ALA A 182 9.70 20.78 -8.58
C ALA A 182 9.63 19.42 -7.85
N LEU A 183 9.83 19.44 -6.53
CA LEU A 183 9.78 18.23 -5.69
C LEU A 183 8.38 17.62 -5.64
N PHE A 184 7.36 18.47 -5.64
CA PHE A 184 5.97 18.03 -5.63
C PHE A 184 5.57 17.34 -6.95
N GLY A 185 6.02 17.88 -8.09
CA GLY A 185 5.83 17.24 -9.39
C GLY A 185 6.47 15.84 -9.47
N VAL A 186 7.72 15.71 -8.98
CA VAL A 186 8.44 14.42 -8.91
C VAL A 186 7.68 13.44 -8.01
N PHE A 187 7.18 13.90 -6.87
CA PHE A 187 6.37 13.08 -5.97
C PHE A 187 5.10 12.53 -6.64
N VAL A 188 4.33 13.37 -7.33
CA VAL A 188 3.09 12.95 -8.03
C VAL A 188 3.40 11.94 -9.14
N VAL A 189 4.48 12.17 -9.91
CA VAL A 189 4.92 11.25 -10.97
C VAL A 189 5.32 9.89 -10.38
N LEU A 190 6.14 9.89 -9.33
CA LEU A 190 6.58 8.65 -8.66
C LEU A 190 5.40 7.90 -8.03
N LYS A 191 4.45 8.60 -7.41
CA LYS A 191 3.22 8.02 -6.89
C LYS A 191 2.41 7.35 -8.01
N THR A 192 2.25 8.04 -9.13
CA THR A 192 1.51 7.53 -10.29
C THR A 192 2.19 6.31 -10.90
N LEU A 193 3.51 6.35 -11.07
CA LEU A 193 4.31 5.22 -11.55
C LEU A 193 4.20 4.01 -10.61
N ASN A 194 4.21 4.25 -9.30
CA ASN A 194 4.01 3.20 -8.30
C ASN A 194 2.60 2.60 -8.38
N ALA A 195 1.57 3.43 -8.49
CA ALA A 195 0.19 2.97 -8.66
C ALA A 195 0.05 2.12 -9.94
N LEU A 196 0.67 2.54 -11.04
CA LEU A 196 0.69 1.81 -12.30
C LEU A 196 1.46 0.48 -12.18
N SER A 197 2.59 0.47 -11.46
CA SER A 197 3.36 -0.75 -11.18
C SER A 197 2.55 -1.78 -10.41
N THR A 198 1.71 -1.36 -9.45
CA THR A 198 0.83 -2.27 -8.71
C THR A 198 -0.37 -2.77 -9.52
N ALA A 199 -0.77 -2.03 -10.57
CA ALA A 199 -1.81 -2.45 -11.51
C ALA A 199 -1.31 -3.51 -12.50
N LEU A 200 -0.01 -3.58 -12.76
CA LEU A 200 0.60 -4.59 -13.61
C LEU A 200 0.57 -5.96 -12.92
N PRO A 201 0.31 -7.06 -13.64
CA PRO A 201 0.34 -8.40 -13.06
C PRO A 201 1.72 -8.66 -12.44
N GLN A 202 1.78 -8.94 -11.14
CA GLN A 202 3.01 -9.37 -10.51
C GLN A 202 3.45 -10.70 -11.15
N TRP A 203 4.44 -10.60 -12.03
CA TRP A 203 5.00 -11.76 -12.70
C TRP A 203 5.75 -12.60 -11.66
N GLU A 204 5.14 -13.71 -11.24
CA GLU A 204 5.70 -14.69 -10.34
C GLU A 204 6.17 -15.92 -11.14
N PRO A 205 7.43 -15.96 -11.64
CA PRO A 205 7.88 -17.07 -12.45
C PRO A 205 8.08 -18.31 -11.55
N ARG A 206 7.55 -19.45 -12.02
CA ARG A 206 7.65 -20.74 -11.31
C ARG A 206 9.10 -21.22 -11.20
N THR A 207 9.95 -20.84 -12.15
CA THR A 207 11.38 -21.16 -12.21
C THR A 207 12.20 -19.88 -12.20
N ALA A 208 13.38 -19.92 -11.58
CA ALA A 208 14.28 -18.78 -11.55
C ALA A 208 14.66 -18.36 -12.99
N PRO A 209 14.54 -17.07 -13.35
CA PRO A 209 14.98 -16.59 -14.65
C PRO A 209 16.48 -16.84 -14.85
N LYS A 210 16.88 -17.44 -15.97
CA LYS A 210 18.29 -17.82 -16.26
C LYS A 210 19.29 -16.65 -16.19
N TRP A 211 18.84 -15.42 -16.40
CA TRP A 211 19.71 -14.25 -16.28
C TRP A 211 19.93 -13.88 -14.80
N LEU A 212 18.89 -14.02 -13.97
CA LEU A 212 18.92 -13.67 -12.55
C LEU A 212 19.79 -14.65 -11.79
N SER A 213 19.65 -15.95 -12.06
CA SER A 213 20.53 -16.96 -11.46
C SER A 213 22.01 -16.75 -11.82
N ARG A 214 22.31 -16.36 -13.06
CA ARG A 214 23.68 -16.04 -13.49
C ARG A 214 24.29 -14.86 -12.74
N VAL A 215 23.48 -13.89 -12.35
CA VAL A 215 23.94 -12.72 -11.58
C VAL A 215 24.08 -13.08 -10.11
N MET A 216 23.07 -13.75 -9.54
CA MET A 216 23.04 -14.09 -8.12
C MET A 216 24.08 -15.13 -7.72
N ASN A 217 24.35 -16.13 -8.57
CA ASN A 217 25.38 -17.13 -8.33
C ASN A 217 26.82 -16.58 -8.51
N ARG A 218 26.98 -15.34 -9.02
CA ARG A 218 28.28 -14.65 -9.10
C ARG A 218 28.58 -13.77 -7.90
N LEU A 219 27.57 -13.42 -7.11
CA LEU A 219 27.74 -12.64 -5.89
C LEU A 219 28.16 -13.58 -4.75
N PRO A 220 28.95 -13.11 -3.77
CA PRO A 220 29.27 -13.90 -2.60
C PRO A 220 27.96 -14.25 -1.89
N ASN A 221 27.58 -15.52 -1.96
CA ASN A 221 26.30 -15.99 -1.44
C ASN A 221 26.36 -16.00 0.10
N ALA A 222 25.31 -15.53 0.76
CA ALA A 222 25.23 -15.54 2.24
C ALA A 222 25.23 -16.95 2.84
N ARG A 223 25.04 -17.99 2.00
CA ARG A 223 25.12 -19.41 2.36
C ARG A 223 26.06 -20.12 1.38
N PRO A 224 27.27 -20.48 1.82
CA PRO A 224 28.21 -21.21 0.97
C PRO A 224 27.64 -22.57 0.56
N GLY A 225 27.56 -22.83 -0.75
CA GLY A 225 27.18 -24.15 -1.30
C GLY A 225 25.70 -24.36 -1.66
N GLU A 226 24.82 -23.35 -1.50
CA GLU A 226 23.46 -23.40 -2.06
C GLU A 226 23.40 -22.57 -3.36
N ASP A 227 22.90 -23.16 -4.45
CA ASP A 227 22.63 -22.45 -5.71
C ASP A 227 21.37 -21.58 -5.57
N PHE A 228 21.34 -20.44 -6.27
CA PHE A 228 20.18 -19.53 -6.26
C PHE A 228 18.90 -20.22 -6.73
N GLU A 229 18.99 -21.16 -7.66
CA GLU A 229 17.88 -21.95 -8.17
C GLU A 229 17.21 -22.78 -7.07
N ASP A 230 18.00 -23.39 -6.19
CA ASP A 230 17.50 -24.22 -5.09
C ASP A 230 16.85 -23.34 -4.00
N LEU A 231 17.46 -22.21 -3.71
CA LEU A 231 16.89 -21.19 -2.83
C LEU A 231 15.54 -20.69 -3.37
N TRP A 232 15.48 -20.37 -4.66
CA TRP A 232 14.25 -19.94 -5.33
C TRP A 232 13.17 -21.04 -5.26
N ALA A 233 13.52 -22.28 -5.61
CA ALA A 233 12.58 -23.39 -5.58
C ALA A 233 12.03 -23.63 -4.17
N LYS A 234 12.89 -23.59 -3.15
CA LYS A 234 12.51 -23.70 -1.74
C LYS A 234 11.59 -22.57 -1.31
N GLU A 235 11.93 -21.33 -1.61
CA GLU A 235 11.10 -20.16 -1.30
C GLU A 235 9.72 -20.24 -1.97
N ARG A 236 9.65 -20.67 -3.24
CA ARG A 236 8.38 -20.90 -3.95
C ARG A 236 7.55 -22.02 -3.32
N ALA A 237 8.18 -23.11 -2.90
CA ALA A 237 7.51 -24.23 -2.24
C ALA A 237 6.97 -23.84 -0.86
N ASP A 238 7.77 -23.12 -0.08
CA ASP A 238 7.38 -22.59 1.23
C ASP A 238 6.21 -21.59 1.12
N GLU A 239 6.27 -20.70 0.13
CA GLU A 239 5.19 -19.74 -0.17
C GLU A 239 3.90 -20.44 -0.61
N ALA A 240 4.00 -21.50 -1.42
CA ALA A 240 2.85 -22.31 -1.81
C ALA A 240 2.22 -23.02 -0.61
N ALA A 241 3.04 -23.63 0.26
CA ALA A 241 2.58 -24.30 1.47
C ALA A 241 1.89 -23.31 2.43
N ARG A 242 2.44 -22.11 2.59
CA ARG A 242 1.86 -21.01 3.38
C ARG A 242 0.47 -20.61 2.87
N ARG A 243 0.34 -20.39 1.56
CA ARG A 243 -0.95 -20.05 0.92
C ARG A 243 -1.99 -21.13 1.19
N VAL A 244 -1.65 -22.40 1.01
CA VAL A 244 -2.54 -23.53 1.30
C VAL A 244 -2.94 -23.57 2.78
N GLY A 245 -1.98 -23.34 3.69
CA GLY A 245 -2.24 -23.29 5.13
C GLY A 245 -3.22 -22.18 5.52
N ASN A 246 -3.06 -20.98 4.96
CA ASN A 246 -3.94 -19.84 5.21
C ASN A 246 -5.35 -20.01 4.62
N GLU A 247 -5.50 -20.78 3.54
CA GLU A 247 -6.79 -21.08 2.88
C GLU A 247 -7.60 -22.19 3.57
N GLN A 248 -7.05 -22.86 4.59
CA GLN A 248 -7.79 -23.88 5.33
C GLN A 248 -9.03 -23.28 5.99
N PRO A 249 -10.19 -23.96 5.98
CA PRO A 249 -11.35 -23.54 6.76
C PRO A 249 -10.98 -23.36 8.24
N TRP A 250 -11.50 -22.30 8.86
CA TRP A 250 -11.28 -22.12 10.29
C TRP A 250 -12.10 -23.13 11.10
N VAL A 251 -11.42 -23.98 11.86
CA VAL A 251 -12.00 -25.01 12.75
C VAL A 251 -12.02 -24.60 14.23
N GLY A 252 -11.53 -23.41 14.58
CA GLY A 252 -11.60 -22.90 15.94
C GLY A 252 -13.04 -22.63 16.36
N THR A 253 -13.39 -23.10 17.56
CA THR A 253 -14.73 -23.10 18.15
C THR A 253 -15.48 -21.78 17.92
N ARG A 254 -16.64 -21.88 17.26
CA ARG A 254 -17.72 -20.89 17.37
C ARG A 254 -18.20 -20.91 18.83
N ASN A 255 -17.59 -20.12 19.69
CA ASN A 255 -18.31 -19.66 20.87
C ASN A 255 -18.96 -18.33 20.48
N ALA A 256 -20.27 -18.29 20.70
CA ALA A 256 -21.23 -17.29 20.28
C ALA A 256 -20.86 -15.87 20.72
#